data_AF-A0A183JB44-F1
#
_entry.id   AF-A0A183JB44-F1
#
_cell.length_a   1.000
_cell.length_b   1.000
_cell.length_c   1.000
_cell.angle_alpha   90.00
_cell.angle_beta   90.00
_cell.angle_gamma   90.00
#
_symmetry.space_group_name_H-M   'P 1'
#
loop_
_entity.id
_entity.type
_entity.pdbx_description
1 polymer ?
#
loop_
_entity_poly.entity_id
_entity_poly.type
_entity_poly.pdbx_seq_one_letter_code
_entity_poly.pdbx_strand_id
1 'polypeptide(L)'
;MSGKVLLEFLENRRQHDDDSVDQSEVPKGETALDLLTAEELKQTTHQMTPMDSSQVRNYAGGFVFKVDEITRVRRFLILGVEGGTYYVKEMELAVDNAKFIINMIEEAVMLE
;
A
#
# COMPACT_ATOMS: atom_id res chain seq x y z
N MET A 1 2.38 20.07 -24.94
CA MET A 1 2.51 21.03 -23.82
C MET A 1 3.57 22.05 -24.21
N SER A 2 3.22 23.34 -24.22
CA SER A 2 4.05 24.41 -24.79
C SER A 2 5.23 24.78 -23.87
N GLY A 3 6.43 24.95 -24.44
CA GLY A 3 7.70 25.15 -23.72
C GLY A 3 7.74 26.34 -22.77
N LYS A 4 6.77 27.26 -22.83
CA LYS A 4 6.64 28.37 -21.87
C LYS A 4 6.36 27.90 -20.44
N VAL A 5 5.56 26.85 -20.26
CA VAL A 5 5.20 26.34 -18.92
C VAL A 5 6.41 25.69 -18.24
N LEU A 6 7.28 25.05 -19.03
CA LEU A 6 8.48 24.41 -18.51
C LEU A 6 9.53 25.44 -18.08
N LEU A 7 9.67 26.54 -18.84
CA LEU A 7 10.63 27.59 -18.49
C LEU A 7 10.19 28.37 -17.25
N GLU A 8 8.90 28.67 -17.11
CA GLU A 8 8.34 29.31 -15.90
C GLU A 8 8.49 28.41 -14.67
N PHE A 9 8.29 27.10 -14.81
CA PHE A 9 8.53 26.12 -13.75
C PHE A 9 10.02 26.03 -13.35
N LEU A 10 10.93 26.10 -14.32
CA LEU A 10 12.37 26.02 -14.08
C LEU A 10 12.97 27.34 -13.56
N GLU A 11 12.39 28.50 -13.90
CA GLU A 11 12.77 29.79 -13.32
C GLU A 11 12.31 29.92 -11.87
N ASN A 12 11.08 29.51 -11.54
CA ASN A 12 10.59 29.52 -10.16
C ASN A 12 11.40 28.59 -9.24
N ARG A 13 11.92 27.47 -9.75
CA ARG A 13 12.81 26.57 -9.00
C ARG A 13 14.18 27.19 -8.69
N ARG A 14 14.71 28.00 -9.60
CA ARG A 14 16.06 28.59 -9.46
C ARG A 14 16.16 29.64 -8.36
N GLN A 15 15.04 30.25 -7.98
CA GLN A 15 14.98 31.20 -6.86
C GLN A 15 14.92 30.52 -5.48
N HIS A 16 14.72 29.21 -5.40
CA HIS A 16 14.61 28.49 -4.13
C HIS A 16 15.93 27.83 -3.68
N ASP A 17 16.95 27.84 -4.52
CA ASP A 17 18.22 27.13 -4.26
C ASP A 17 19.30 28.02 -3.61
N ASP A 18 19.05 29.33 -3.43
CA ASP A 18 20.02 30.30 -2.86
C ASP A 18 19.64 30.81 -1.46
N ASP A 19 18.51 30.33 -0.91
CA ASP A 19 18.19 30.52 0.50
C ASP A 19 18.84 29.39 1.30
N SER A 20 19.91 29.71 2.01
CA SER A 20 20.42 28.85 3.07
C SER A 20 19.28 28.56 4.04
N VAL A 21 18.66 27.38 3.92
CA VAL A 21 17.56 26.95 4.78
C VAL A 21 18.05 27.02 6.22
N ASP A 22 17.52 27.99 6.97
CA ASP A 22 17.62 27.98 8.42
C ASP A 22 16.87 26.74 8.92
N GLN A 23 17.63 25.68 9.22
CA GLN A 23 17.08 24.42 9.69
C GLN A 23 16.35 24.54 11.04
N SER A 24 16.38 25.71 11.69
CA SER A 24 15.58 25.98 12.88
C SER A 24 14.09 26.24 12.58
N GLU A 25 13.71 26.49 11.33
CA GLU A 25 12.32 26.75 10.91
C GLU A 25 11.63 25.59 10.19
N VAL A 26 12.30 24.45 9.94
CA VAL A 26 11.59 23.26 9.45
C VAL A 26 10.64 22.82 10.58
N PRO A 27 9.30 22.93 10.42
CA PRO A 27 8.38 22.46 11.44
C PRO A 27 8.66 20.96 11.60
N LYS A 28 9.05 20.53 12.80
CA LYS A 28 9.22 19.10 13.10
C LYS A 28 7.94 18.42 12.66
N GLY A 29 8.05 17.61 11.60
CA GLY A 29 6.92 17.18 10.79
C GLY A 29 5.71 16.81 11.62
N GLU A 30 4.69 17.66 11.56
CA GLU A 30 3.35 17.30 12.01
C GLU A 30 2.94 16.10 11.16
N THR A 31 2.98 14.92 11.78
CA THR A 31 2.47 13.71 11.18
C THR A 31 0.98 13.91 10.88
N ALA A 32 0.39 13.14 9.97
CA ALA A 32 -1.06 13.23 9.73
C ALA A 32 -1.91 13.03 11.02
N LEU A 33 -1.30 12.45 12.08
CA LEU A 33 -1.88 12.32 13.41
C LEU A 33 -1.87 13.64 14.20
N ASP A 34 -0.91 14.52 13.97
CA ASP A 34 -0.78 15.82 14.65
C ASP A 34 -1.79 16.85 14.11
N LEU A 35 -2.35 16.59 12.92
CA LEU A 35 -3.36 17.44 12.27
C LEU A 35 -4.80 17.09 12.67
N LEU A 36 -5.03 15.97 13.36
CA LEU A 36 -6.36 15.51 13.76
C LEU A 36 -6.61 15.81 15.23
N THR A 37 -7.77 16.36 15.54
CA THR A 37 -8.21 16.51 16.93
C THR A 37 -8.45 15.15 17.58
N ALA A 38 -8.36 15.09 18.92
CA ALA A 38 -8.68 13.87 19.67
C ALA A 38 -10.10 13.36 19.40
N GLU A 39 -11.05 14.27 19.11
CA GLU A 39 -12.44 13.92 18.78
C GLU A 39 -12.56 13.31 17.38
N GLU A 40 -11.78 13.81 16.41
CA GLU A 40 -11.71 13.25 15.05
C GLU A 40 -11.04 11.87 15.03
N LEU A 41 -9.93 11.69 15.76
CA LEU A 41 -9.26 10.39 15.91
C LEU A 41 -10.20 9.32 16.51
N LYS A 42 -11.03 9.72 17.49
CA LYS A 42 -12.02 8.84 18.12
C LYS A 42 -13.14 8.41 17.17
N GLN A 43 -13.40 9.17 16.12
CA GLN A 43 -14.36 8.83 15.06
C GLN A 43 -13.75 7.98 13.94
N THR A 44 -12.42 7.93 13.83
CA THR A 44 -11.74 7.07 12.85
C THR A 44 -11.76 5.59 13.31
N THR A 45 -12.19 4.68 12.43
CA THR A 45 -12.08 3.24 12.71
C THR A 45 -10.61 2.82 12.64
N HIS A 46 -10.05 2.45 13.79
CA HIS A 46 -8.67 1.99 13.88
C HIS A 46 -8.47 0.68 13.08
N GLN A 47 -7.33 0.51 12.41
CA GLN A 47 -7.07 -0.66 11.55
C GLN A 47 -7.14 -2.01 12.29
N MET A 48 -7.02 -2.01 13.62
CA MET A 48 -7.17 -3.21 14.47
C MET A 48 -8.62 -3.61 14.71
N THR A 49 -9.58 -2.85 14.19
CA THR A 49 -11.01 -3.13 14.24
C THR A 49 -11.53 -3.21 12.80
N PRO A 50 -12.32 -4.24 12.44
CA PRO A 50 -12.88 -4.31 11.10
C PRO A 50 -13.85 -3.14 10.88
N MET A 51 -13.71 -2.47 9.75
CA MET A 51 -14.64 -1.44 9.27
C MET A 51 -15.92 -2.07 8.73
N ASP A 52 -15.80 -3.22 8.04
CA ASP A 52 -16.93 -3.98 7.50
C ASP A 52 -16.62 -5.50 7.48
N SER A 53 -17.68 -6.31 7.42
CA SER A 53 -17.63 -7.78 7.35
C SER A 53 -16.85 -8.36 6.16
N SER A 54 -16.66 -7.59 5.09
CA SER A 54 -15.90 -8.00 3.90
C SER A 54 -14.37 -7.91 4.07
N GLN A 55 -13.89 -7.36 5.20
CA GLN A 55 -12.46 -7.30 5.51
C GLN A 55 -11.95 -8.61 6.11
N VAL A 56 -10.68 -8.90 5.84
CA VAL A 56 -9.93 -10.04 6.37
C VAL A 56 -8.78 -9.54 7.24
N ARG A 57 -8.39 -10.33 8.24
CA ARG A 57 -7.22 -10.04 9.07
C ARG A 57 -5.93 -10.33 8.30
N ASN A 58 -5.00 -9.39 8.29
CA ASN A 58 -3.66 -9.57 7.71
C ASN A 58 -2.66 -10.15 8.73
N TYR A 59 -1.43 -10.45 8.29
CA TYR A 59 -0.38 -11.00 9.16
C TYR A 59 0.11 -10.04 10.25
N ALA A 60 -0.07 -8.72 10.08
CA ALA A 60 0.25 -7.73 11.12
C ALA A 60 -0.87 -7.61 12.18
N GLY A 61 -2.00 -8.31 11.99
CA GLY A 61 -3.13 -8.31 12.91
C GLY A 61 -4.21 -7.26 12.60
N GLY A 62 -3.98 -6.35 11.65
CA GLY A 62 -4.97 -5.37 11.19
C GLY A 62 -5.95 -5.95 10.16
N PHE A 63 -6.99 -5.20 9.82
CA PHE A 63 -8.02 -5.60 8.87
C PHE A 63 -7.85 -4.88 7.52
N VAL A 64 -7.91 -5.64 6.43
CA VAL A 64 -7.73 -5.18 5.05
C VAL A 64 -8.72 -5.89 4.13
N PHE A 65 -8.93 -5.35 2.93
CA PHE A 65 -9.71 -6.06 1.91
C PHE A 65 -8.87 -7.13 1.23
N LYS A 66 -9.47 -8.32 1.03
CA LYS A 66 -8.85 -9.37 0.22
C LYS A 66 -8.74 -8.88 -1.22
N VAL A 67 -7.60 -9.10 -1.84
CA VAL A 67 -7.45 -8.83 -3.28
C VAL A 67 -8.31 -9.79 -4.10
N ASP A 68 -8.70 -9.35 -5.29
CA ASP A 68 -9.34 -10.22 -6.26
C ASP A 68 -8.39 -11.34 -6.70
N GLU A 69 -8.99 -12.42 -7.17
CA GLU A 69 -8.29 -13.67 -7.45
C GLU A 69 -7.28 -13.54 -8.58
N ILE A 70 -7.64 -12.82 -9.64
CA ILE A 70 -6.76 -12.59 -10.78
C ILE A 70 -5.60 -11.65 -10.38
N THR A 71 -5.84 -10.64 -9.55
CA THR A 71 -4.75 -9.82 -8.99
C THR A 71 -3.78 -10.64 -8.15
N ARG A 72 -4.27 -11.62 -7.37
CA ARG A 72 -3.38 -12.53 -6.64
C ARG A 72 -2.49 -13.33 -7.60
N VAL A 73 -3.06 -13.89 -8.66
CA VAL A 73 -2.29 -14.62 -9.70
C VAL A 73 -1.26 -13.70 -10.35
N ARG A 74 -1.65 -12.47 -10.74
CA ARG A 74 -0.71 -11.49 -11.32
C ARG A 74 0.45 -11.19 -10.38
N ARG A 75 0.20 -10.99 -9.07
CA ARG A 75 1.26 -10.77 -8.08
C ARG A 75 2.22 -11.94 -8.02
N PHE A 76 1.70 -13.16 -8.01
CA PHE A 76 2.53 -14.36 -8.02
C PHE A 76 3.41 -14.45 -9.28
N LEU A 77 2.86 -14.15 -10.45
CA LEU A 77 3.62 -14.18 -11.71
C LEU A 77 4.69 -13.07 -11.82
N ILE A 78 4.43 -11.90 -11.23
CA ILE A 78 5.34 -10.74 -11.32
C ILE A 78 6.41 -10.79 -10.23
N LEU A 79 6.02 -11.06 -8.99
CA LEU A 79 6.89 -10.98 -7.82
C LEU A 79 7.56 -12.32 -7.51
N GLY A 80 6.99 -13.44 -7.95
CA GLY A 80 7.40 -14.77 -7.52
C GLY A 80 7.19 -14.98 -6.03
N VAL A 81 8.01 -15.86 -5.44
CA VAL A 81 7.97 -16.22 -4.01
C VAL A 81 9.35 -16.30 -3.37
N GLU A 82 10.42 -16.03 -4.13
CA GLU A 82 11.81 -16.07 -3.65
C GLU A 82 11.99 -15.14 -2.44
N GLY A 83 12.66 -15.65 -1.40
CA GLY A 83 12.84 -14.98 -0.11
C GLY A 83 11.58 -14.96 0.77
N GLY A 84 10.42 -15.35 0.24
CA GLY A 84 9.13 -15.23 0.91
C GLY A 84 8.71 -13.78 1.11
N THR A 85 8.00 -13.52 2.21
CA THR A 85 7.73 -12.16 2.70
C THR A 85 8.27 -12.02 4.11
N TYR A 86 8.27 -10.79 4.64
CA TYR A 86 8.58 -10.56 6.05
C TYR A 86 7.77 -11.45 7.02
N TYR A 87 6.52 -11.79 6.65
CA TYR A 87 5.60 -12.55 7.52
C TYR A 87 5.50 -14.04 7.18
N VAL A 88 5.86 -14.46 5.97
CA VAL A 88 5.59 -15.81 5.43
C VAL A 88 6.84 -16.36 4.77
N LYS A 89 7.24 -17.58 5.13
CA LYS A 89 8.41 -18.23 4.56
C LYS A 89 8.19 -18.57 3.08
N GLU A 90 9.28 -18.56 2.31
CA GLU A 90 9.29 -18.87 0.86
C GLU A 90 8.48 -20.13 0.49
N MET A 91 8.80 -21.27 1.11
CA MET A 91 8.14 -22.54 0.76
C MET A 91 6.64 -22.55 1.11
N GLU A 92 6.27 -21.91 2.22
CA GLU A 92 4.85 -21.78 2.61
C GLU A 92 4.10 -20.91 1.61
N LEU A 93 4.69 -19.77 1.22
CA LEU A 93 4.12 -18.87 0.22
C LEU A 93 4.01 -19.54 -1.17
N ALA A 94 5.00 -20.34 -1.54
CA ALA A 94 4.98 -21.12 -2.79
C ALA A 94 3.83 -22.13 -2.81
N VAL A 95 3.71 -22.94 -1.75
CA VAL A 95 2.65 -23.95 -1.63
C VAL A 95 1.27 -23.30 -1.59
N ASP A 96 1.12 -22.20 -0.85
CA ASP A 96 -0.16 -21.50 -0.73
C ASP A 96 -0.62 -20.92 -2.07
N ASN A 97 0.26 -20.26 -2.83
CA ASN A 97 -0.09 -19.76 -4.16
C ASN A 97 -0.34 -20.88 -5.18
N ALA A 98 0.42 -21.98 -5.13
CA ALA A 98 0.19 -23.13 -6.00
C ALA A 98 -1.18 -23.78 -5.75
N LYS A 99 -1.53 -24.02 -4.48
CA LYS A 99 -2.84 -24.55 -4.08
C LYS A 99 -3.98 -23.63 -4.51
N PHE A 100 -3.80 -22.32 -4.35
CA PHE A 100 -4.78 -21.34 -4.77
C PHE A 100 -5.09 -21.45 -6.28
N ILE A 101 -4.06 -21.60 -7.12
CA ILE A 101 -4.23 -21.75 -8.57
C ILE A 101 -4.89 -23.08 -8.92
N ILE A 102 -4.50 -24.17 -8.26
CA ILE A 102 -5.13 -25.49 -8.46
C ILE A 102 -6.62 -25.41 -8.17
N ASN A 103 -7.01 -24.87 -7.01
CA ASN A 103 -8.41 -24.73 -6.63
C ASN A 103 -9.20 -23.88 -7.62
N MET A 104 -8.61 -22.77 -8.10
CA MET A 104 -9.24 -21.91 -9.11
C MET A 104 -9.53 -22.68 -10.41
N ILE A 105 -8.60 -23.52 -10.85
CA ILE A 105 -8.77 -24.35 -12.07
C ILE A 105 -9.84 -25.41 -11.83
N GLU A 106 -9.81 -26.10 -10.68
CA GLU A 106 -10.81 -27.10 -10.33
C GLU A 106 -12.22 -26.49 -10.30
N GLU A 107 -12.39 -25.33 -9.68
CA GLU A 107 -13.67 -24.60 -9.64
C GLU A 107 -14.13 -24.21 -11.05
N ALA A 108 -13.22 -23.75 -11.92
CA ALA A 108 -13.55 -23.40 -13.30
C ALA A 108 -14.03 -24.62 -14.12
N VAL A 109 -13.39 -25.77 -13.96
CA VAL A 109 -13.75 -27.01 -14.68
C VAL A 109 -15.07 -27.60 -14.19
N MET A 110 -15.41 -27.44 -12.90
CA MET A 110 -16.66 -27.94 -12.32
C MET A 110 -17.90 -27.12 -12.72
N LEU A 111 -17.70 -25.97 -13.36
CA LEU A 111 -18.77 -25.11 -13.87
C LEU A 111 -19.11 -25.37 -15.35
N GLU A 112 -18.39 -26.29 -16.01
CA GLU A 112 -18.65 -26.77 -17.39
C GLU A 112 -19.42 -28.09 -17.41
#